data_AF-A0A849L862-F1
#
_entry.id   AF-A0A849L862-F1
#
_cell.length_a   1.000
_cell.length_b   1.000
_cell.length_c   1.000
_cell.angle_alpha   90.00
_cell.angle_beta   90.00
_cell.angle_gamma   90.00
#
_symmetry.space_group_name_H-M   'P 1'
#
loop_
_entity.id
_entity.type
_entity.pdbx_description
1 polymer ?
#
loop_
_entity_poly.entity_id
_entity_poly.type
_entity_poly.pdbx_seq_one_letter_code
_entity_poly.pdbx_strand_id
1 'polypeptide(L)'
;MSNPQRIEQPMYSGQSRNNRYDYAYRSKPMSLEIPLKFADTKSYRDLFGDPPPEDLSLTYLWQPPKSGAAWFPERYRLTPDFDLSRYTARAEVDYIRIGFTTAGHLNRARLSTRLREAIGVSVSIEPTAPGGSGHTHTARIQQPTRTLTETLIKLLGEQEGLSCTGTIEEIEISVDWYANNESDADRWLMTELLWRHLLPDADYWRDLGGFPRCCWGGSRETRHLLTIPSEDKTHDDEKQPERYGVPLGMDPLRDAALELRNYNPAKANGTIYYGARDAAAMTGGHPGVSFRIMHKVIDNQNRVTGTRTVLDEGERRARMEITLRGPALDELRVSRLDDLPAAIKKIRK
;
A
#
# COMPACT_ATOMS: atom_id res chain seq x y z
N MET A 1 32.19 23.08 -6.85
CA MET A 1 30.92 23.36 -6.15
C MET A 1 30.03 24.10 -7.13
N SER A 2 29.12 23.37 -7.78
CA SER A 2 28.21 23.88 -8.82
C SER A 2 26.99 24.56 -8.17
N ASN A 3 26.69 25.75 -8.68
CA ASN A 3 25.65 26.66 -8.19
C ASN A 3 24.25 26.10 -8.52
N PRO A 4 23.29 26.02 -7.59
CA PRO A 4 21.93 25.64 -7.94
C PRO A 4 21.30 26.71 -8.83
N GLN A 5 20.73 26.26 -9.96
CA GLN A 5 20.09 27.13 -10.96
C GLN A 5 18.98 27.95 -10.31
N ARG A 6 19.12 29.27 -10.40
CA ARG A 6 18.16 30.27 -9.93
C ARG A 6 16.94 30.23 -10.84
N ILE A 7 15.79 29.83 -10.32
CA ILE A 7 14.50 29.92 -11.03
C ILE A 7 14.18 31.41 -11.19
N GLU A 8 14.23 31.92 -12.42
CA GLU A 8 13.83 33.30 -12.72
C GLU A 8 12.30 33.40 -12.62
N GLN A 9 11.80 34.15 -11.63
CA GLN A 9 10.40 34.53 -11.55
C GLN A 9 10.16 35.76 -12.43
N PRO A 10 9.15 35.76 -13.33
CA PRO A 10 8.80 36.95 -14.08
C PRO A 10 8.13 37.99 -13.16
N MET A 11 8.73 39.18 -13.06
CA MET A 11 8.10 40.35 -12.43
C MET A 11 6.95 40.84 -13.30
N TYR A 12 5.73 40.87 -12.75
CA TYR A 12 4.58 41.53 -13.37
C TYR A 12 4.33 42.88 -12.67
N SER A 13 4.39 43.96 -13.45
CA SER A 13 3.96 45.30 -13.05
C SER A 13 2.79 45.75 -13.92
N GLY A 14 1.78 46.37 -13.29
CA GLY A 14 0.92 47.35 -13.95
C GLY A 14 -0.46 46.88 -14.40
N GLN A 15 -1.47 47.49 -13.76
CA GLN A 15 -2.91 47.42 -13.99
C GLN A 15 -3.37 47.60 -15.45
N SER A 16 -4.34 46.78 -15.88
CA SER A 16 -5.29 47.16 -16.95
C SER A 16 -6.65 46.50 -16.71
N ARG A 17 -7.70 47.32 -16.60
CA ARG A 17 -9.10 46.91 -16.52
C ARG A 17 -9.62 46.66 -17.94
N ASN A 18 -10.32 45.55 -18.15
CA ASN A 18 -11.08 45.17 -19.34
C ASN A 18 -10.30 44.67 -20.57
N ASN A 19 -9.40 43.70 -20.40
CA ASN A 19 -9.07 42.79 -21.48
C ASN A 19 -9.66 41.40 -21.20
N ARG A 20 -10.51 40.91 -22.11
CA ARG A 20 -10.68 39.47 -22.31
C ARG A 20 -9.29 38.93 -22.58
N TYR A 21 -8.67 38.34 -21.57
CA TYR A 21 -7.34 37.79 -21.70
C TYR A 21 -7.40 36.56 -22.60
N ASP A 22 -7.14 36.77 -23.89
CA ASP A 22 -6.57 35.75 -24.77
C ASP A 22 -5.16 35.44 -24.24
N TYR A 23 -5.07 34.62 -23.19
CA TYR A 23 -3.83 33.96 -22.77
C TYR A 23 -3.49 32.85 -23.79
N ALA A 24 -3.30 33.22 -25.05
CA ALA A 24 -2.72 32.35 -26.06
C ALA A 24 -1.18 32.43 -26.00
N TYR A 25 -0.60 32.34 -24.80
CA TYR A 25 0.81 32.00 -24.69
C TYR A 25 0.92 30.52 -25.02
N ARG A 26 1.34 30.23 -26.27
CA ARG A 26 1.87 28.92 -26.68
C ARG A 26 3.24 28.68 -26.01
N SER A 27 3.32 28.82 -24.69
CA SER A 27 4.47 28.35 -23.95
C SER A 27 4.49 26.83 -24.05
N LYS A 28 5.66 26.27 -24.37
CA LYS A 28 5.92 24.84 -24.23
C LYS A 28 5.40 24.41 -22.84
N PRO A 29 4.63 23.32 -22.72
CA PRO A 29 4.16 22.88 -21.41
C PRO A 29 5.38 22.76 -20.50
N MET A 30 5.34 23.50 -19.40
CA MET A 30 6.37 23.35 -18.37
C MET A 30 6.27 21.93 -17.84
N SER A 31 7.41 21.26 -17.69
CA SER A 31 7.52 19.96 -17.06
C SER A 31 8.40 20.06 -15.81
N LEU A 32 8.13 19.19 -14.84
CA LEU A 32 8.97 18.96 -13.66
C LEU A 32 9.36 17.49 -13.67
N GLU A 33 10.65 17.20 -13.69
CA GLU A 33 11.16 15.84 -13.56
C GLU A 33 11.52 15.58 -12.10
N ILE A 34 10.97 14.50 -11.55
CA ILE A 34 11.34 14.02 -10.22
C ILE A 34 12.14 12.73 -10.40
N PRO A 35 13.46 12.75 -10.19
CA PRO A 35 14.29 11.56 -10.37
C PRO A 35 13.97 10.51 -9.31
N LEU A 36 13.96 9.26 -9.74
CA LEU A 36 13.90 8.12 -8.83
C LEU A 36 15.29 7.90 -8.24
N LYS A 37 15.42 8.09 -6.93
CA LYS A 37 16.67 7.85 -6.21
C LYS A 37 16.52 6.64 -5.29
N PHE A 38 17.36 5.65 -5.49
CA PHE A 38 17.45 4.50 -4.61
C PHE A 38 18.39 4.80 -3.44
N ALA A 39 17.93 4.53 -2.22
CA ALA A 39 18.74 4.70 -1.02
C ALA A 39 19.98 3.78 -0.99
N ASP A 40 19.90 2.66 -1.70
CA ASP A 40 20.89 1.58 -1.66
C ASP A 40 20.97 0.90 -3.04
N THR A 41 21.99 1.29 -3.80
CA THR A 41 22.29 0.72 -5.13
C THR A 41 22.90 -0.68 -5.05
N LYS A 42 23.49 -1.06 -3.91
CA LYS A 42 24.04 -2.40 -3.70
C LYS A 42 22.91 -3.42 -3.60
N SER A 43 21.89 -3.16 -2.79
CA SER A 43 20.71 -4.02 -2.70
C SER A 43 20.03 -4.22 -4.06
N TYR A 44 20.03 -3.20 -4.92
CA TYR A 44 19.54 -3.33 -6.30
C TYR A 44 20.41 -4.31 -7.09
N ARG A 45 21.73 -4.10 -7.13
CA ARG A 45 22.65 -4.98 -7.86
C ARG A 45 22.58 -6.43 -7.38
N ASP A 46 22.44 -6.65 -6.07
CA ASP A 46 22.30 -7.99 -5.47
C ASP A 46 20.99 -8.72 -5.86
N LEU A 47 20.01 -7.99 -6.41
CA LEU A 47 18.72 -8.52 -6.85
C LEU A 47 18.64 -8.67 -8.37
N PHE A 48 19.15 -7.68 -9.08
CA PHE A 48 18.96 -7.54 -10.53
C PHE A 48 20.23 -7.84 -11.34
N GLY A 49 21.40 -7.95 -10.71
CA GLY A 49 22.70 -8.10 -11.38
C GLY A 49 23.26 -6.79 -11.93
N ASP A 50 22.39 -5.87 -12.34
CA ASP A 50 22.72 -4.58 -12.93
C ASP A 50 22.60 -3.42 -11.92
N PRO A 51 23.24 -2.25 -12.15
CA PRO A 51 22.91 -1.04 -11.40
C PRO A 51 21.48 -0.57 -11.70
N PRO A 52 20.86 0.19 -10.77
CA PRO A 52 19.59 0.84 -11.08
C PRO A 52 19.75 1.79 -12.28
N PRO A 53 18.70 1.99 -13.09
CA PRO A 53 18.75 2.96 -14.19
C PRO A 53 19.03 4.36 -13.61
N GLU A 54 20.09 5.02 -14.07
CA GLU A 54 20.54 6.32 -13.52
C GLU A 54 19.59 7.46 -13.90
N ASP A 55 18.87 7.32 -15.01
CA ASP A 55 18.03 8.37 -15.61
C ASP A 55 16.52 8.14 -15.41
N LEU A 56 16.12 7.29 -14.46
CA LEU A 56 14.69 7.05 -14.25
C LEU A 56 14.06 8.23 -13.53
N SER A 57 13.11 8.91 -14.16
CA SER A 57 12.38 10.04 -13.58
C SER A 57 10.89 9.94 -13.85
N LEU A 58 10.09 10.39 -12.88
CA LEU A 58 8.67 10.62 -13.07
C LEU A 58 8.49 12.07 -13.52
N THR A 59 8.03 12.25 -14.75
CA THR A 59 7.76 13.57 -15.32
C THR A 59 6.37 14.04 -14.88
N TYR A 60 6.24 15.32 -14.58
CA TYR A 60 4.98 15.98 -14.24
C TYR A 60 4.74 17.15 -15.16
N LEU A 61 3.52 17.26 -15.68
CA LEU A 61 3.08 18.40 -16.47
C LEU A 61 2.45 19.46 -15.57
N TRP A 62 2.85 20.71 -15.78
CA TRP A 62 2.20 21.85 -15.17
C TRP A 62 0.90 22.14 -15.92
N GLN A 63 -0.21 22.03 -15.21
CA GLN A 63 -1.53 22.30 -15.75
C GLN A 63 -2.14 23.50 -15.04
N PRO A 64 -2.76 24.44 -15.78
CA PRO A 64 -3.57 25.46 -15.15
C PRO A 64 -4.73 24.79 -14.37
N PRO A 65 -5.27 25.46 -13.35
CA PRO A 65 -6.40 24.92 -12.60
C PRO A 65 -7.59 24.76 -13.56
N LYS A 66 -8.41 23.70 -13.36
CA LYS A 66 -9.64 23.55 -14.13
C LYS A 66 -10.52 24.78 -13.91
N SER A 67 -11.04 25.36 -15.00
CA SER A 67 -11.96 26.48 -14.96
C SER A 67 -13.14 26.16 -14.02
N GLY A 68 -13.34 26.98 -12.99
CA GLY A 68 -14.36 26.77 -11.95
C GLY A 68 -13.82 26.68 -10.52
N ALA A 69 -12.52 26.43 -10.32
CA ALA A 69 -11.88 26.52 -9.00
C ALA A 69 -11.55 28.00 -8.66
N ALA A 70 -12.59 28.82 -8.45
CA ALA A 70 -12.46 30.28 -8.24
C ALA A 70 -11.62 30.68 -7.01
N TRP A 71 -11.25 29.72 -6.16
CA TRP A 71 -10.67 29.98 -4.85
C TRP A 71 -9.14 30.08 -4.89
N PHE A 72 -8.48 29.70 -6.00
CA PHE A 72 -7.01 29.77 -6.15
C PHE A 72 -6.56 30.03 -7.59
N PRO A 73 -6.71 31.26 -8.14
CA PRO A 73 -6.41 31.57 -9.53
C PRO A 73 -4.92 31.43 -9.90
N GLU A 74 -4.02 31.40 -8.92
CA GLU A 74 -2.56 31.32 -9.12
C GLU A 74 -1.97 29.92 -8.86
N ARG A 75 -2.79 28.90 -8.57
CA ARG A 75 -2.28 27.55 -8.31
C ARG A 75 -2.18 26.73 -9.59
N TYR A 76 -1.02 26.13 -9.77
CA TYR A 76 -0.82 25.10 -10.79
C TYR A 76 -1.12 23.72 -10.21
N ARG A 77 -1.64 22.85 -11.07
CA ARG A 77 -1.74 21.42 -10.79
C ARG A 77 -0.56 20.72 -11.45
N LEU A 78 0.15 19.91 -10.68
CA LEU A 78 1.09 18.94 -11.23
C LEU A 78 0.35 17.63 -11.47
N THR A 79 0.40 17.14 -12.70
CA THR A 79 -0.16 15.83 -13.08
C THR A 79 0.97 14.97 -13.62
N PRO A 80 1.16 13.73 -13.14
CA PRO A 80 2.19 12.86 -13.68
C PRO A 80 1.91 12.62 -15.17
N ASP A 81 2.94 12.81 -16.00
CA ASP A 81 2.96 12.42 -17.40
C ASP A 81 3.25 10.92 -17.46
N PHE A 82 2.20 10.13 -17.31
CA PHE A 82 2.33 8.69 -17.13
C PHE A 82 1.36 7.93 -18.03
N ASP A 83 1.92 7.10 -18.91
CA ASP A 83 1.16 6.27 -19.82
C ASP A 83 0.82 4.91 -19.17
N LEU A 84 -0.42 4.80 -18.70
CA LEU A 84 -0.95 3.56 -18.13
C LEU A 84 -1.11 2.44 -19.18
N SER A 85 -1.16 2.76 -20.49
CA SER A 85 -1.32 1.75 -21.55
C SER A 85 -0.08 0.85 -21.71
N ARG A 86 1.05 1.24 -21.11
CA ARG A 86 2.29 0.45 -21.03
C ARG A 86 2.18 -0.73 -20.06
N TYR A 87 1.07 -0.85 -19.33
CA TYR A 87 0.89 -1.85 -18.30
C TYR A 87 -0.39 -2.66 -18.51
N THR A 88 -0.31 -3.93 -18.15
CA THR A 88 -1.48 -4.78 -17.97
C THR A 88 -1.75 -4.91 -16.47
N ALA A 89 -2.95 -4.48 -16.05
CA ALA A 89 -3.37 -4.56 -14.65
C ALA A 89 -4.20 -5.83 -14.39
N ARG A 90 -3.99 -6.47 -13.23
CA ARG A 90 -4.76 -7.62 -12.76
C ARG A 90 -5.07 -7.47 -11.28
N ALA A 91 -6.34 -7.64 -10.91
CA ALA A 91 -6.77 -7.64 -9.52
C ALA A 91 -7.21 -9.05 -9.10
N GLU A 92 -6.70 -9.52 -7.95
CA GLU A 92 -6.98 -10.85 -7.40
C GLU A 92 -7.18 -10.79 -5.90
N VAL A 93 -8.03 -11.69 -5.36
CA VAL A 93 -8.06 -11.93 -3.92
C VAL A 93 -6.86 -12.80 -3.57
N ASP A 94 -5.90 -12.25 -2.83
CA ASP A 94 -4.69 -12.98 -2.40
C ASP A 94 -5.05 -13.98 -1.30
N TYR A 95 -5.82 -13.56 -0.31
CA TYR A 95 -6.40 -14.48 0.68
C TYR A 95 -7.67 -13.95 1.32
N ILE A 96 -8.38 -14.87 1.98
CA ILE A 96 -9.42 -14.57 2.96
C ILE A 96 -9.11 -15.23 4.30
N ARG A 97 -9.55 -14.60 5.37
CA ARG A 97 -9.54 -15.15 6.74
C ARG A 97 -10.97 -15.30 7.23
N ILE A 98 -11.30 -16.51 7.67
CA ILE A 98 -12.64 -16.88 8.12
C ILE A 98 -12.58 -17.25 9.60
N GLY A 99 -13.36 -16.56 10.42
CA GLY A 99 -13.50 -16.86 11.84
C GLY A 99 -14.43 -18.04 12.08
N PHE A 100 -14.07 -18.91 13.03
CA PHE A 100 -14.91 -20.00 13.52
C PHE A 100 -14.60 -20.32 14.99
N THR A 101 -15.54 -20.99 15.67
CA THR A 101 -15.40 -21.38 17.06
C THR A 101 -15.42 -22.89 17.26
N THR A 102 -14.77 -23.38 18.31
CA THR A 102 -14.72 -24.79 18.71
C THR A 102 -15.29 -24.99 20.10
N ALA A 103 -16.09 -26.04 20.33
CA ALA A 103 -16.59 -26.40 21.66
C ALA A 103 -15.47 -26.92 22.59
N GLY A 104 -14.38 -27.44 22.01
CA GLY A 104 -13.24 -27.98 22.75
C GLY A 104 -11.90 -27.68 22.10
N HIS A 105 -10.86 -28.38 22.55
CA HIS A 105 -9.52 -28.23 22.02
C HIS A 105 -9.45 -28.69 20.55
N LEU A 106 -8.92 -27.82 19.67
CA LEU A 106 -8.78 -28.10 18.25
C LEU A 106 -7.38 -28.61 17.91
N ASN A 107 -7.29 -29.80 17.31
CA ASN A 107 -6.06 -30.22 16.64
C ASN A 107 -5.95 -29.52 15.27
N ARG A 108 -5.33 -28.33 15.28
CA ARG A 108 -5.18 -27.46 14.10
C ARG A 108 -4.45 -28.13 12.94
N ALA A 109 -3.39 -28.90 13.23
CA ALA A 109 -2.62 -29.61 12.21
C ALA A 109 -3.50 -30.66 11.50
N ARG A 110 -4.24 -31.46 12.27
CA ARG A 110 -5.16 -32.46 11.71
C ARG A 110 -6.26 -31.82 10.86
N LEU A 111 -6.85 -30.72 11.32
CA LEU A 111 -7.90 -30.02 10.56
C LEU A 111 -7.31 -29.40 9.28
N SER A 112 -6.16 -28.74 9.36
CA SER A 112 -5.46 -28.18 8.18
C SER A 112 -5.14 -29.25 7.14
N THR A 113 -4.61 -30.41 7.56
CA THR A 113 -4.35 -31.55 6.66
C THR A 113 -5.64 -32.05 6.01
N ARG A 114 -6.70 -32.30 6.79
CA ARG A 114 -7.99 -32.76 6.28
C ARG A 114 -8.59 -31.76 5.28
N LEU A 115 -8.53 -30.47 5.57
CA LEU A 115 -9.02 -29.44 4.66
C LEU A 115 -8.20 -29.46 3.37
N ARG A 116 -6.87 -29.48 3.45
CA ARG A 116 -5.99 -29.56 2.28
C ARG A 116 -6.27 -30.79 1.42
N GLU A 117 -6.47 -31.96 2.02
CA GLU A 117 -6.83 -33.18 1.29
C GLU A 117 -8.17 -33.04 0.55
N ALA A 118 -9.14 -32.33 1.15
CA ALA A 118 -10.46 -32.18 0.57
C ALA A 118 -10.55 -31.08 -0.50
N ILE A 119 -9.81 -29.97 -0.34
CA ILE A 119 -9.92 -28.80 -1.23
C ILE A 119 -8.72 -28.61 -2.15
N GLY A 120 -7.64 -29.37 -1.96
CA GLY A 120 -6.42 -29.31 -2.79
C GLY A 120 -5.52 -28.11 -2.54
N VAL A 121 -5.92 -27.15 -1.68
CA VAL A 121 -5.11 -25.98 -1.32
C VAL A 121 -4.79 -25.95 0.17
N SER A 122 -3.66 -25.34 0.52
CA SER A 122 -3.24 -25.21 1.92
C SER A 122 -4.13 -24.22 2.67
N VAL A 123 -4.60 -24.59 3.85
CA VAL A 123 -5.36 -23.73 4.77
C VAL A 123 -4.57 -23.57 6.07
N SER A 124 -4.17 -22.35 6.41
CA SER A 124 -3.56 -22.07 7.72
C SER A 124 -4.66 -21.92 8.77
N ILE A 125 -4.48 -22.54 9.94
CA ILE A 125 -5.42 -22.41 11.07
C ILE A 125 -4.67 -21.83 12.25
N GLU A 126 -5.11 -20.64 12.66
CA GLU A 126 -4.47 -19.84 13.70
C GLU A 126 -5.48 -19.50 14.79
N PRO A 127 -5.09 -19.56 16.08
CA PRO A 127 -5.94 -19.09 17.16
C PRO A 127 -6.07 -17.57 17.08
N THR A 128 -7.27 -17.04 17.30
CA THR A 128 -7.49 -15.59 17.29
C THR A 128 -6.94 -14.93 18.57
N ALA A 129 -6.96 -15.64 19.69
CA ALA A 129 -6.49 -15.14 20.98
C ALA A 129 -4.96 -15.32 21.15
N PRO A 130 -4.25 -14.31 21.72
CA PRO A 130 -2.86 -14.46 22.14
C PRO A 130 -2.70 -15.65 23.11
N GLY A 131 -1.72 -16.52 22.87
CA GLY A 131 -1.45 -17.70 23.72
C GLY A 131 -2.13 -18.99 23.28
N GLY A 132 -3.02 -18.97 22.29
CA GLY A 132 -3.46 -20.17 21.56
C GLY A 132 -4.40 -21.13 22.30
N SER A 133 -4.87 -20.79 23.49
CA SER A 133 -5.85 -21.56 24.28
C SER A 133 -7.31 -21.19 23.98
N GLY A 134 -7.55 -20.32 22.99
CA GLY A 134 -8.88 -19.85 22.65
C GLY A 134 -9.75 -20.87 21.92
N HIS A 135 -11.06 -20.77 22.12
CA HIS A 135 -12.08 -21.45 21.33
C HIS A 135 -12.34 -20.78 19.98
N THR A 136 -11.72 -19.63 19.72
CA THR A 136 -11.82 -18.87 18.47
C THR A 136 -10.60 -19.10 17.60
N HIS A 137 -10.85 -19.45 16.35
CA HIS A 137 -9.84 -19.77 15.36
C HIS A 137 -10.15 -19.06 14.05
N THR A 138 -9.11 -18.84 13.27
CA THR A 138 -9.18 -18.27 11.94
C THR A 138 -8.62 -19.26 10.93
N ALA A 139 -9.37 -19.55 9.88
CA ALA A 139 -8.89 -20.28 8.71
C ALA A 139 -8.46 -19.26 7.63
N ARG A 140 -7.20 -19.27 7.23
CA ARG A 140 -6.68 -18.48 6.10
C ARG A 140 -6.59 -19.34 4.86
N ILE A 141 -7.25 -18.92 3.79
CA ILE A 141 -7.22 -19.57 2.47
C ILE A 141 -6.52 -18.64 1.48
N GLN A 142 -5.49 -19.14 0.80
CA GLN A 142 -4.83 -18.43 -0.28
C GLN A 142 -5.59 -18.59 -1.60
N GLN A 143 -5.62 -17.52 -2.39
CA GLN A 143 -6.25 -17.42 -3.71
C GLN A 143 -7.64 -18.09 -3.78
N PRO A 144 -8.58 -17.68 -2.92
CA PRO A 144 -9.85 -18.37 -2.79
C PRO A 144 -10.65 -18.30 -4.09
N THR A 145 -11.20 -19.44 -4.48
CA THR A 145 -12.26 -19.51 -5.48
C THR A 145 -13.59 -19.74 -4.78
N ARG A 146 -14.70 -19.43 -5.47
CA ARG A 146 -16.04 -19.70 -4.95
C ARG A 146 -16.20 -21.14 -4.46
N THR A 147 -15.80 -22.11 -5.29
CA THR A 147 -15.91 -23.54 -4.96
C THR A 147 -15.06 -23.93 -3.76
N LEU A 148 -13.85 -23.37 -3.64
CA LEU A 148 -12.97 -23.61 -2.49
C LEU A 148 -13.62 -23.09 -1.20
N THR A 149 -14.17 -21.88 -1.24
CA THR A 149 -14.83 -21.26 -0.08
C THR A 149 -16.08 -22.04 0.35
N GLU A 150 -16.96 -22.40 -0.60
CA GLU A 150 -18.16 -23.20 -0.31
C GLU A 150 -17.81 -24.57 0.28
N THR A 151 -16.78 -25.23 -0.25
CA THR A 151 -16.32 -26.53 0.24
C THR A 151 -15.75 -26.43 1.65
N LEU A 152 -14.95 -25.39 1.94
CA LEU A 152 -14.43 -25.17 3.28
C LEU A 152 -15.56 -25.00 4.30
N ILE A 153 -16.58 -24.21 3.99
CA ILE A 153 -17.72 -23.97 4.90
C ILE A 153 -18.41 -25.29 5.24
N LYS A 154 -18.72 -26.07 4.20
CA LYS A 154 -19.34 -27.38 4.36
C LYS A 154 -18.52 -28.28 5.28
N LEU A 155 -17.20 -28.37 5.03
CA LEU A 155 -16.31 -29.20 5.83
C LEU A 155 -16.18 -28.74 7.28
N LEU A 156 -16.18 -27.42 7.52
CA LEU A 156 -16.18 -26.85 8.86
C LEU A 156 -17.51 -27.12 9.58
N GLY A 157 -18.64 -26.99 8.89
CA GLY A 157 -19.97 -27.26 9.45
C GLY A 157 -20.25 -28.74 9.73
N GLU A 158 -19.60 -29.65 9.00
CA GLU A 158 -19.67 -31.10 9.25
C GLU A 158 -18.76 -31.56 10.40
N GLN A 159 -17.85 -30.73 10.90
CA GLN A 159 -17.05 -31.10 12.07
C GLN A 159 -17.88 -30.99 13.34
N GLU A 160 -17.98 -32.09 14.06
CA GLU A 160 -18.57 -32.09 15.39
C GLU A 160 -17.84 -31.11 16.32
N GLY A 161 -18.61 -30.25 16.98
CA GLY A 161 -18.06 -29.26 17.90
C GLY A 161 -17.44 -28.04 17.22
N LEU A 162 -17.55 -27.86 15.91
CA LEU A 162 -17.25 -26.57 15.26
C LEU A 162 -18.54 -25.77 15.02
N SER A 163 -18.47 -24.47 15.28
CA SER A 163 -19.47 -23.49 14.86
C SER A 163 -18.78 -22.46 13.98
N CYS A 164 -18.99 -22.57 12.67
CA CYS A 164 -18.55 -21.57 11.71
C CYS A 164 -19.72 -20.63 11.42
N THR A 165 -19.62 -19.37 11.84
CA THR A 165 -20.61 -18.34 11.48
C THR A 165 -20.47 -17.88 10.03
N GLY A 166 -19.38 -18.30 9.36
CA GLY A 166 -19.02 -17.82 8.04
C GLY A 166 -18.61 -16.35 8.03
N THR A 167 -18.14 -15.83 9.16
CA THR A 167 -17.68 -14.44 9.27
C THR A 167 -16.32 -14.30 8.60
N ILE A 168 -16.23 -13.35 7.67
CA ILE A 168 -14.95 -12.95 7.07
C ILE A 168 -14.32 -11.92 8.02
N GLU A 169 -13.13 -12.25 8.52
CA GLU A 169 -12.35 -11.36 9.40
C GLU A 169 -11.43 -10.44 8.60
N GLU A 170 -10.95 -10.92 7.46
CA GLU A 170 -9.96 -10.23 6.64
C GLU A 170 -10.04 -10.69 5.18
N ILE A 171 -9.91 -9.74 4.25
CA ILE A 171 -9.70 -10.01 2.82
C ILE A 171 -8.46 -9.23 2.40
N GLU A 172 -7.54 -9.88 1.69
CA GLU A 172 -6.47 -9.17 0.99
C GLU A 172 -6.67 -9.27 -0.51
N ILE A 173 -6.56 -8.13 -1.19
CA ILE A 173 -6.68 -7.98 -2.63
C ILE A 173 -5.33 -7.51 -3.15
N SER A 174 -4.72 -8.28 -4.06
CA SER A 174 -3.55 -7.86 -4.82
C SER A 174 -3.99 -7.20 -6.12
N VAL A 175 -3.44 -6.03 -6.42
CA VAL A 175 -3.51 -5.38 -7.72
C VAL A 175 -2.09 -5.34 -8.28
N ASP A 176 -1.89 -6.04 -9.38
CA ASP A 176 -0.62 -6.21 -10.06
C ASP A 176 -0.60 -5.45 -11.37
N TRP A 177 0.48 -4.73 -11.63
CA TRP A 177 0.76 -4.09 -12.91
C TRP A 177 2.01 -4.70 -13.52
N TYR A 178 1.82 -5.40 -14.63
CA TYR A 178 2.87 -5.99 -15.45
C TYR A 178 3.24 -5.01 -16.55
N ALA A 179 4.52 -4.70 -16.72
CA ALA A 179 4.99 -3.89 -17.83
C ALA A 179 4.89 -4.71 -19.12
N ASN A 180 4.27 -4.17 -20.18
CA ASN A 180 4.00 -4.91 -21.43
C ASN A 180 5.29 -5.28 -22.19
N ASN A 181 6.38 -4.56 -21.93
CA ASN A 181 7.71 -4.80 -22.48
C ASN A 181 8.64 -5.53 -21.48
N GLU A 182 8.10 -5.98 -20.35
CA GLU A 182 8.83 -6.62 -19.25
C GLU A 182 9.99 -5.78 -18.68
N SER A 183 9.98 -4.45 -18.87
CA SER A 183 11.03 -3.55 -18.39
C SER A 183 10.98 -3.32 -16.88
N ASP A 184 12.13 -3.50 -16.20
CA ASP A 184 12.28 -3.14 -14.78
C ASP A 184 12.11 -1.63 -14.55
N ALA A 185 12.54 -0.81 -15.51
CA ALA A 185 12.37 0.64 -15.41
C ALA A 185 10.88 1.03 -15.35
N ASP A 186 10.04 0.37 -16.16
CA ASP A 186 8.60 0.62 -16.20
C ASP A 186 7.94 0.15 -14.90
N ARG A 187 8.30 -1.03 -14.40
CA ARG A 187 7.81 -1.50 -13.09
C ARG A 187 8.18 -0.56 -11.94
N TRP A 188 9.39 0.02 -11.98
CA TRP A 188 9.80 1.03 -11.01
C TRP A 188 9.02 2.33 -11.15
N LEU A 189 8.80 2.81 -12.37
CA LEU A 189 7.98 3.99 -12.62
C LEU A 189 6.55 3.80 -12.09
N MET A 190 5.94 2.63 -12.31
CA MET A 190 4.62 2.31 -11.74
C MET A 190 4.66 2.25 -10.22
N THR A 191 5.66 1.59 -9.63
CA THR A 191 5.82 1.52 -8.16
C THR A 191 5.96 2.92 -7.55
N GLU A 192 6.73 3.79 -8.20
CA GLU A 192 6.94 5.18 -7.77
C GLU A 192 5.67 6.03 -7.92
N LEU A 193 4.96 5.86 -9.04
CA LEU A 193 3.66 6.49 -9.25
C LEU A 193 2.70 6.10 -8.13
N LEU A 194 2.56 4.81 -7.84
CA LEU A 194 1.69 4.29 -6.79
C LEU A 194 2.09 4.85 -5.43
N TRP A 195 3.37 4.83 -5.07
CA TRP A 195 3.81 5.40 -3.80
C TRP A 195 3.41 6.87 -3.70
N ARG A 196 3.83 7.70 -4.66
CA ARG A 196 3.67 9.16 -4.58
C ARG A 196 2.22 9.63 -4.67
N HIS A 197 1.37 8.88 -5.37
CA HIS A 197 0.00 9.30 -5.70
C HIS A 197 -1.08 8.46 -5.03
N LEU A 198 -0.75 7.34 -4.40
CA LEU A 198 -1.68 6.69 -3.48
C LEU A 198 -1.79 7.55 -2.23
N LEU A 199 -2.89 8.29 -2.15
CA LEU A 199 -3.26 9.09 -0.99
C LEU A 199 -4.55 8.51 -0.43
N PRO A 200 -4.47 7.53 0.49
CA PRO A 200 -5.63 7.12 1.25
C PRO A 200 -6.23 8.34 1.97
N ASP A 201 -7.55 8.34 2.18
CA ASP A 201 -8.23 9.32 3.03
C ASP A 201 -7.46 9.57 4.35
N ALA A 202 -7.48 10.81 4.84
CA ALA A 202 -6.88 11.23 6.11
C ALA A 202 -7.17 10.23 7.24
N ASP A 203 -8.38 9.68 7.25
CA ASP A 203 -8.87 8.77 8.27
C ASP A 203 -8.04 7.46 8.38
N TYR A 204 -7.36 7.03 7.31
CA TYR A 204 -6.52 5.82 7.32
C TYR A 204 -5.15 6.01 8.01
N TRP A 205 -4.74 7.25 8.27
CA TRP A 205 -3.42 7.60 8.77
C TRP A 205 -3.46 8.60 9.94
N ARG A 206 -4.64 8.81 10.53
CA ARG A 206 -4.79 9.52 11.81
C ARG A 206 -4.10 8.80 12.96
N ASP A 207 -4.13 7.48 12.97
CA ASP A 207 -3.46 6.69 14.00
C ASP A 207 -1.96 6.58 13.70
N LEU A 208 -1.12 6.52 14.73
CA LEU A 208 0.34 6.33 14.60
C LEU A 208 0.69 5.11 13.74
N GLY A 209 -0.09 4.04 13.92
CA GLY A 209 0.02 2.82 13.13
C GLY A 209 -0.45 2.98 11.69
N GLY A 210 -1.04 4.10 11.29
CA GLY A 210 -1.54 4.39 9.96
C GLY A 210 -0.58 5.19 9.07
N PHE A 211 0.36 5.94 9.66
CA PHE A 211 1.32 6.77 8.92
C PHE A 211 2.14 5.97 7.90
N PRO A 212 2.55 6.59 6.77
CA PRO A 212 3.35 5.92 5.75
C PRO A 212 4.67 5.38 6.32
N ARG A 213 4.91 4.09 6.12
CA ARG A 213 6.11 3.38 6.58
C ARG A 213 6.74 2.59 5.45
N CYS A 214 8.00 2.23 5.59
CA CYS A 214 8.61 1.21 4.75
C CYS A 214 9.38 0.16 5.55
N CYS A 215 9.41 -1.05 5.03
CA CYS A 215 10.34 -2.11 5.46
C CYS A 215 11.26 -2.48 4.31
N TRP A 216 12.46 -2.96 4.63
CA TRP A 216 13.44 -3.38 3.63
C TRP A 216 14.40 -4.42 4.21
N GLY A 217 15.16 -5.08 3.34
CA GLY A 217 16.25 -5.97 3.75
C GLY A 217 15.82 -7.18 4.60
N GLY A 218 14.56 -7.63 4.47
CA GLY A 218 14.02 -8.74 5.25
C GLY A 218 13.73 -8.41 6.72
N SER A 219 13.91 -7.16 7.17
CA SER A 219 13.54 -6.75 8.52
C SER A 219 12.03 -6.86 8.75
N ARG A 220 11.62 -7.17 9.98
CA ARG A 220 10.22 -7.02 10.43
C ARG A 220 9.93 -5.61 10.92
N GLU A 221 10.98 -4.83 11.18
CA GLU A 221 10.84 -3.44 11.57
C GLU A 221 10.45 -2.60 10.36
N THR A 222 9.50 -1.71 10.61
CA THR A 222 9.07 -0.69 9.66
C THR A 222 9.60 0.65 10.16
N ARG A 223 10.06 1.51 9.26
CA ARG A 223 10.45 2.89 9.58
C ARG A 223 9.51 3.85 8.89
N HIS A 224 9.22 4.99 9.51
CA HIS A 224 8.42 6.03 8.87
C HIS A 224 9.16 6.60 7.66
N LEU A 225 8.42 6.88 6.59
CA LEU A 225 8.97 7.51 5.40
C LEU A 225 9.40 8.95 5.65
N LEU A 226 8.62 9.62 6.51
CA LEU A 226 8.92 10.93 7.06
C LEU A 226 9.66 10.76 8.39
N THR A 227 10.85 11.32 8.48
CA THR A 227 11.62 11.39 9.72
C THR A 227 11.79 12.84 10.14
N ILE A 228 11.40 13.17 11.39
CA ILE A 228 11.74 14.45 12.01
C ILE A 228 13.21 14.38 12.47
N PRO A 229 14.09 15.27 12.00
CA PRO A 229 15.50 15.31 12.40
C PRO A 229 15.65 15.36 13.92
N SER A 230 16.66 14.68 14.46
CA SER A 230 16.90 14.65 15.92
C SER A 230 17.27 16.00 16.51
N GLU A 231 17.78 16.93 15.70
CA GLU A 231 18.17 18.28 16.12
C GLU A 231 16.96 19.15 16.49
N ASP A 232 15.79 18.82 15.94
CA ASP A 232 14.51 19.47 16.25
C ASP A 232 13.71 18.71 17.32
N LYS A 233 14.21 17.56 17.80
CA LYS A 233 13.62 16.85 18.93
C LYS A 233 14.02 17.56 20.20
N THR A 234 13.12 18.37 20.76
CA THR A 234 13.33 18.88 22.11
C THR A 234 13.39 17.69 23.08
N HIS A 235 14.24 17.75 24.10
CA HIS A 235 14.50 16.62 25.01
C HIS A 235 13.25 16.05 25.73
N ASP A 236 12.08 16.69 25.63
CA ASP A 236 10.80 16.19 26.14
C ASP A 236 10.03 15.28 25.14
N ASP A 237 10.46 15.20 23.88
CA ASP A 237 9.79 14.42 22.83
C ASP A 237 10.10 12.91 22.89
N GLU A 238 11.04 12.47 23.75
CA GLU A 238 11.30 11.04 23.98
C GLU A 238 10.12 10.28 24.60
N LYS A 239 9.12 10.99 25.14
CA LYS A 239 7.99 10.39 25.85
C LYS A 239 6.67 10.34 25.09
N GLN A 240 6.57 10.82 23.84
CA GLN A 240 5.24 10.87 23.20
C GLN A 240 5.20 10.44 21.73
N PRO A 241 4.88 9.16 21.49
CA PRO A 241 4.06 8.78 20.35
C PRO A 241 2.59 9.22 20.55
N GLU A 242 2.09 9.34 21.78
CA GLU A 242 0.65 9.51 22.09
C GLU A 242 0.02 10.87 21.70
N ARG A 243 0.75 11.77 21.04
CA ARG A 243 0.34 13.17 20.89
C ARG A 243 0.00 13.61 19.48
N TYR A 244 -0.86 12.91 18.75
CA TYR A 244 -1.38 13.44 17.49
C TYR A 244 -2.90 13.32 17.35
N GLY A 245 -3.60 14.00 18.27
CA GLY A 245 -4.90 14.63 18.03
C GLY A 245 -4.74 16.13 17.76
N VAL A 246 -3.70 16.54 17.03
CA VAL A 246 -3.40 17.97 16.79
C VAL A 246 -4.35 18.49 15.70
N PRO A 247 -5.12 19.58 15.95
CA PRO A 247 -5.93 20.23 14.94
C PRO A 247 -5.07 20.68 13.76
N LEU A 248 -5.57 20.48 12.53
CA LEU A 248 -5.04 21.03 11.27
C LEU A 248 -4.80 22.55 11.39
N GLY A 249 -3.63 22.96 11.87
CA GLY A 249 -3.33 24.36 12.14
C GLY A 249 -1.85 24.67 12.08
N MET A 250 -1.03 23.96 12.86
CA MET A 250 0.44 24.02 12.82
C MET A 250 0.97 22.67 13.31
N ASP A 251 1.21 21.77 12.37
CA ASP A 251 1.71 20.43 12.64
C ASP A 251 3.20 20.39 12.27
N PRO A 252 4.12 20.16 13.22
CA PRO A 252 5.53 19.94 12.93
C PRO A 252 5.76 18.85 11.86
N LEU A 253 4.84 17.86 11.75
CA LEU A 253 4.88 16.88 10.67
C LEU A 253 4.58 17.49 9.30
N ARG A 254 3.75 18.54 9.24
CA ARG A 254 3.47 19.26 7.99
C ARG A 254 4.71 20.01 7.53
N ASP A 255 5.36 20.77 8.40
CA ASP A 255 6.58 21.50 8.03
C ASP A 255 7.72 20.52 7.72
N ALA A 256 7.86 19.46 8.52
CA ALA A 256 8.81 18.38 8.22
C ALA A 256 8.51 17.70 6.88
N ALA A 257 7.24 17.48 6.53
CA ALA A 257 6.82 16.95 5.22
C ALA A 257 7.01 17.95 4.07
N LEU A 258 7.29 19.22 4.32
CA LEU A 258 7.66 20.16 3.26
C LEU A 258 9.17 20.13 2.96
N GLU A 259 9.97 19.55 3.85
CA GLU A 259 11.42 19.48 3.68
C GLU A 259 11.84 18.15 3.03
N LEU A 260 12.46 18.25 1.85
CA LEU A 260 12.92 17.07 1.10
C LEU A 260 13.88 16.16 1.90
N ARG A 261 14.69 16.73 2.81
CA ARG A 261 15.64 15.97 3.65
C ARG A 261 14.95 14.99 4.61
N ASN A 262 13.68 15.21 4.92
CA ASN A 262 12.92 14.39 5.85
C ASN A 262 12.29 13.17 5.18
N TYR A 263 12.39 13.07 3.85
CA TYR A 263 11.91 11.92 3.08
C TYR A 263 13.01 10.89 2.92
N ASN A 264 12.75 9.68 3.41
CA ASN A 264 13.62 8.53 3.14
C ASN A 264 13.33 7.97 1.74
N PRO A 265 14.36 7.89 0.85
CA PRO A 265 14.17 7.32 -0.47
C PRO A 265 13.79 5.84 -0.43
N ALA A 266 13.10 5.40 -1.48
CA ALA A 266 12.79 4.00 -1.69
C ALA A 266 14.04 3.12 -1.65
N LYS A 267 13.90 1.95 -1.02
CA LYS A 267 14.89 0.87 -1.18
C LYS A 267 14.46 -0.01 -2.35
N ALA A 268 15.42 -0.59 -3.06
CA ALA A 268 15.15 -1.44 -4.23
C ALA A 268 14.27 -2.68 -3.92
N ASN A 269 14.32 -3.19 -2.68
CA ASN A 269 13.41 -4.23 -2.19
C ASN A 269 12.48 -3.71 -1.09
N GLY A 270 12.22 -2.41 -1.10
CA GLY A 270 11.37 -1.76 -0.15
C GLY A 270 9.91 -2.16 -0.34
N THR A 271 9.21 -2.27 0.77
CA THR A 271 7.75 -2.35 0.78
C THR A 271 7.21 -1.15 1.55
N ILE A 272 6.32 -0.38 0.94
CA ILE A 272 5.65 0.75 1.59
C ILE A 272 4.34 0.28 2.19
N TYR A 273 4.01 0.77 3.37
CA TYR A 273 2.78 0.49 4.08
C TYR A 273 2.03 1.78 4.37
N TYR A 274 0.72 1.72 4.21
CA TYR A 274 -0.24 2.71 4.71
C TYR A 274 -1.29 1.99 5.56
N GLY A 275 -1.80 2.63 6.61
CA GLY A 275 -2.76 2.01 7.52
C GLY A 275 -2.14 1.06 8.56
N ALA A 276 -2.90 0.79 9.63
CA ALA A 276 -2.48 -0.10 10.70
C ALA A 276 -2.46 -1.57 10.24
N ARG A 277 -1.38 -2.27 10.62
CA ARG A 277 -1.19 -3.68 10.28
C ARG A 277 -2.11 -4.61 11.07
N ASP A 278 -2.23 -4.36 12.38
CA ASP A 278 -2.84 -5.30 13.31
C ASP A 278 -4.21 -4.82 13.76
N ALA A 279 -5.20 -5.73 13.77
CA ALA A 279 -6.54 -5.46 14.29
C ALA A 279 -6.53 -5.01 15.77
N ALA A 280 -5.54 -5.44 16.55
CA ALA A 280 -5.35 -4.99 17.93
C ALA A 280 -4.93 -3.52 18.05
N ALA A 281 -4.33 -2.96 17.00
CA ALA A 281 -4.04 -1.52 16.89
C ALA A 281 -5.25 -0.72 16.37
N MET A 282 -6.37 -1.37 16.03
CA MET A 282 -7.60 -0.74 15.52
C MET A 282 -8.59 -0.36 16.64
N THR A 283 -8.10 -0.02 17.82
CA THR A 283 -8.95 0.60 18.85
C THR A 283 -9.26 2.04 18.42
N GLY A 284 -10.52 2.47 18.44
CA GLY A 284 -10.87 3.90 18.25
C GLY A 284 -11.44 4.30 16.89
N GLY A 285 -12.03 3.38 16.12
CA GLY A 285 -12.74 3.73 14.88
C GLY A 285 -11.87 3.74 13.63
N HIS A 286 -10.74 3.03 13.64
CA HIS A 286 -9.91 2.83 12.46
C HIS A 286 -10.76 2.25 11.32
N PRO A 287 -10.62 2.76 10.08
CA PRO A 287 -11.47 2.37 8.94
C PRO A 287 -11.26 0.94 8.43
N GLY A 288 -10.43 0.13 9.10
CA GLY A 288 -10.21 -1.27 8.73
C GLY A 288 -9.46 -1.54 7.42
N VAL A 289 -8.78 -0.55 6.82
CA VAL A 289 -8.03 -0.74 5.55
C VAL A 289 -6.53 -0.52 5.76
N SER A 290 -5.70 -1.35 5.14
CA SER A 290 -4.26 -1.13 5.01
C SER A 290 -3.79 -1.39 3.58
N PHE A 291 -2.76 -0.67 3.15
CA PHE A 291 -2.16 -0.81 1.82
C PHE A 291 -0.71 -1.23 1.92
N ARG A 292 -0.25 -2.02 0.95
CA ARG A 292 1.14 -2.42 0.80
C ARG A 292 1.59 -2.24 -0.65
N ILE A 293 2.59 -1.41 -0.91
CA ILE A 293 3.12 -1.19 -2.26
C ILE A 293 4.52 -1.78 -2.36
N MET A 294 4.79 -2.51 -3.44
CA MET A 294 6.10 -3.13 -3.66
C MET A 294 6.41 -3.31 -5.15
N HIS A 295 7.69 -3.25 -5.46
CA HIS A 295 8.21 -3.84 -6.70
C HIS A 295 8.41 -5.35 -6.43
N LYS A 296 7.47 -6.17 -6.89
CA LYS A 296 7.39 -7.60 -6.61
C LYS A 296 8.32 -8.38 -7.55
N VAL A 297 9.54 -8.58 -7.08
CA VAL A 297 10.61 -9.34 -7.77
C VAL A 297 10.96 -10.64 -7.03
N ILE A 298 10.60 -10.72 -5.75
CA ILE A 298 10.74 -11.92 -4.94
C ILE A 298 9.34 -12.41 -4.56
N ASP A 299 9.05 -13.69 -4.79
CA ASP A 299 7.76 -14.27 -4.42
C ASP A 299 7.73 -14.73 -2.96
N ASN A 300 8.47 -15.80 -2.69
CA ASN A 300 8.61 -16.41 -1.38
C ASN A 300 9.96 -16.08 -0.77
N GLN A 301 9.96 -15.65 0.49
CA GLN A 301 11.18 -15.41 1.26
C GLN A 301 11.09 -16.14 2.60
N ASN A 302 11.94 -17.14 2.80
CA ASN A 302 12.17 -17.72 4.10
C ASN A 302 13.27 -16.92 4.80
N ARG A 303 12.84 -16.05 5.73
CA ARG A 303 13.77 -15.17 6.47
C ARG A 303 14.69 -15.94 7.43
N VAL A 304 14.29 -17.15 7.86
CA VAL A 304 15.07 -17.97 8.80
C VAL A 304 16.26 -18.61 8.08
N THR A 305 16.01 -19.16 6.89
CA THR A 305 17.05 -19.82 6.07
C THR A 305 17.74 -18.86 5.11
N GLY A 306 17.22 -17.64 4.95
CA GLY A 306 17.68 -16.67 3.95
C GLY A 306 17.33 -17.06 2.51
N THR A 307 16.55 -18.13 2.29
CA THR A 307 16.20 -18.58 0.95
C THR A 307 15.10 -17.70 0.36
N ARG A 308 15.20 -17.44 -0.95
CA ARG A 308 14.24 -16.62 -1.69
C ARG A 308 13.98 -17.22 -3.08
N THR A 309 12.75 -17.10 -3.54
CA THR A 309 12.37 -17.37 -4.93
C THR A 309 12.33 -16.04 -5.67
N VAL A 310 13.31 -15.82 -6.55
CA VAL A 310 13.29 -14.69 -7.47
C VAL A 310 12.32 -15.03 -8.60
N LEU A 311 11.47 -14.07 -8.96
CA LEU A 311 10.50 -14.20 -10.03
C LEU A 311 11.19 -14.11 -11.39
N ASP A 312 10.70 -14.92 -12.32
CA ASP A 312 11.05 -14.80 -13.74
C ASP A 312 10.59 -13.44 -14.27
N GLU A 313 11.22 -12.96 -15.35
CA GLU A 313 11.06 -11.59 -15.84
C GLU A 313 9.59 -11.22 -16.11
N GLY A 314 8.84 -12.09 -16.79
CA GLY A 314 7.41 -11.92 -17.07
C GLY A 314 6.50 -12.01 -15.84
N GLU A 315 7.00 -12.53 -14.70
CA GLU A 315 6.25 -12.56 -13.45
C GLU A 315 6.54 -11.36 -12.55
N ARG A 316 7.60 -10.58 -12.81
CA ARG A 316 7.91 -9.36 -12.06
C ARG A 316 6.85 -8.30 -12.34
N ARG A 317 6.49 -7.54 -11.29
CA ARG A 317 5.38 -6.59 -11.35
C ARG A 317 5.48 -5.50 -10.29
N ALA A 318 4.87 -4.35 -10.54
CA ALA A 318 4.50 -3.46 -9.45
C ALA A 318 3.24 -4.03 -8.80
N ARG A 319 3.21 -4.11 -7.47
CA ARG A 319 2.09 -4.67 -6.72
C ARG A 319 1.61 -3.71 -5.66
N MET A 320 0.30 -3.55 -5.57
CA MET A 320 -0.39 -2.96 -4.44
C MET A 320 -1.30 -4.01 -3.82
N GLU A 321 -1.14 -4.28 -2.53
CA GLU A 321 -2.08 -5.10 -1.78
C GLU A 321 -2.93 -4.23 -0.89
N ILE A 322 -4.21 -4.56 -0.81
CA ILE A 322 -5.22 -3.87 -0.04
C ILE A 322 -5.79 -4.89 0.92
N THR A 323 -5.59 -4.70 2.22
CA THR A 323 -6.19 -5.54 3.23
C THR A 323 -7.38 -4.85 3.87
N LEU A 324 -8.51 -5.54 3.91
CA LEU A 324 -9.80 -5.07 4.41
C LEU A 324 -10.18 -5.87 5.66
N ARG A 325 -10.61 -5.19 6.72
CA ARG A 325 -11.00 -5.74 8.03
C ARG A 325 -12.16 -4.94 8.61
N GLY A 326 -12.92 -5.54 9.52
CA GLY A 326 -13.92 -4.83 10.34
C GLY A 326 -14.81 -3.86 9.54
N PRO A 327 -14.84 -2.54 9.87
CA PRO A 327 -15.69 -1.57 9.19
C PRO A 327 -15.57 -1.54 7.66
N ALA A 328 -14.38 -1.76 7.10
CA ALA A 328 -14.19 -1.81 5.65
C ALA A 328 -14.94 -2.97 4.98
N LEU A 329 -15.00 -4.13 5.66
CA LEU A 329 -15.76 -5.28 5.18
C LEU A 329 -17.26 -5.01 5.28
N ASP A 330 -17.71 -4.34 6.34
CA ASP A 330 -19.11 -3.98 6.54
C ASP A 330 -19.59 -2.96 5.51
N GLU A 331 -18.79 -1.92 5.24
CA GLU A 331 -19.09 -0.91 4.22
C GLU A 331 -19.26 -1.54 2.83
N LEU A 332 -18.39 -2.49 2.50
CA LEU A 332 -18.44 -3.23 1.24
C LEU A 332 -19.48 -4.36 1.23
N ARG A 333 -20.10 -4.65 2.39
CA ARG A 333 -21.07 -5.74 2.63
C ARG A 333 -20.48 -7.09 2.26
N VAL A 334 -19.31 -7.39 2.83
CA VAL A 334 -18.53 -8.62 2.60
C VAL A 334 -18.01 -9.22 3.90
N SER A 335 -18.71 -8.99 5.01
CA SER A 335 -18.39 -9.58 6.32
C SER A 335 -18.88 -11.02 6.46
N ARG A 336 -19.62 -11.57 5.47
CA ARG A 336 -20.05 -12.97 5.44
C ARG A 336 -19.60 -13.66 4.17
N LEU A 337 -19.40 -14.98 4.26
CA LEU A 337 -18.95 -15.78 3.12
C LEU A 337 -19.94 -15.81 1.96
N ASP A 338 -21.24 -15.74 2.24
CA ASP A 338 -22.29 -15.69 1.22
C ASP A 338 -22.18 -14.43 0.34
N ASP A 339 -21.52 -13.38 0.84
CA ASP A 339 -21.29 -12.14 0.10
C ASP A 339 -20.10 -12.25 -0.87
N LEU A 340 -19.18 -13.19 -0.63
CA LEU A 340 -17.90 -13.29 -1.33
C LEU A 340 -18.02 -13.49 -2.86
N PRO A 341 -18.97 -14.29 -3.40
CA PRO A 341 -19.13 -14.40 -4.85
C PRO A 341 -19.46 -13.06 -5.52
N ALA A 342 -20.31 -12.24 -4.88
CA ALA A 342 -20.64 -10.91 -5.38
C ALA A 342 -19.45 -9.96 -5.26
N ALA A 343 -18.68 -10.06 -4.18
CA ALA A 343 -17.46 -9.30 -3.95
C ALA A 343 -16.38 -9.58 -5.00
N ILE A 344 -16.05 -10.86 -5.22
CA ILE A 344 -15.04 -11.29 -6.21
C ILE A 344 -15.42 -10.81 -7.60
N LYS A 345 -16.72 -10.85 -7.95
CA LYS A 345 -17.21 -10.34 -9.22
C LYS A 345 -17.02 -8.82 -9.37
N LYS A 346 -17.13 -8.04 -8.29
CA LYS A 346 -16.84 -6.60 -8.29
C LYS A 346 -15.35 -6.32 -8.40
N ILE A 347 -14.51 -7.07 -7.69
CA ILE A 347 -13.05 -6.90 -7.68
C ILE A 347 -12.42 -7.18 -9.06
N ARG A 348 -13.00 -8.13 -9.81
CA ARG A 348 -12.51 -8.51 -11.15
C ARG A 348 -12.95 -7.58 -12.28
N LYS A 349 -13.87 -6.66 -12.03
CA LYS A 349 -14.32 -5.65 -13.01
C LYS A 349 -13.50 -4.39 -12.85
#